data_AF-A0A1Y2K5L0-F1
#
_entry.id   AF-A0A1Y2K5L0-F1
#
_cell.length_a   1.000
_cell.length_b   1.000
_cell.length_c   1.000
_cell.angle_alpha   90.00
_cell.angle_beta   90.00
_cell.angle_gamma   90.00
#
_symmetry.space_group_name_H-M   'P 1'
#
loop_
_entity.id
_entity.type
_entity.pdbx_description
1 polymer ?
#
loop_
_entity_poly.entity_id
_entity_poly.type
_entity_poly.pdbx_seq_one_letter_code
_entity_poly.pdbx_strand_id
1 'polypeptide(L)'
;MILFQHRVNHIEKLRVTPQEYGVEVDIRTWGDQLIIHHDAGRKGPAFESWIDQYRHAGLILNVKEEGLEERLIEIMDEREIDNYFFLDQSFPFLIKTVCSGESRCAVRVSEYESIETALVLGGKVDWVWVDCFTRFPLEHEDAMQLKDAGFKLCLVSPELQGRIETREIDDMRALLGERGITVDAVCTKNPERWK
;
A
#
# COMPACT_ATOMS: atom_id res chain seq x y z
N MET A 1 2.72 2.97 14.00
CA MET A 1 2.01 2.11 13.03
C MET A 1 0.82 2.89 12.47
N ILE A 2 0.71 3.01 11.15
CA ILE A 2 -0.43 3.62 10.45
C ILE A 2 -1.39 2.51 10.03
N LEU A 3 -2.70 2.70 10.24
CA LEU A 3 -3.72 1.78 9.73
C LEU A 3 -4.31 2.37 8.46
N PHE A 4 -4.16 1.65 7.35
CA PHE A 4 -4.74 2.02 6.07
C PHE A 4 -6.07 1.30 5.88
N GLN A 5 -7.14 2.08 5.73
CA GLN A 5 -8.42 1.53 5.32
C GLN A 5 -8.32 1.11 3.86
N HIS A 6 -8.48 -0.19 3.60
CA HIS A 6 -8.42 -0.76 2.26
C HIS A 6 -9.60 -0.29 1.41
N ARG A 7 -9.31 0.04 0.16
CA ARG A 7 -10.23 0.25 -0.96
C ARG A 7 -11.26 1.35 -0.72
N VAL A 8 -10.78 2.56 -0.51
CA VAL A 8 -11.59 3.77 -0.27
C VAL A 8 -11.98 4.42 -1.61
N ASN A 9 -12.59 3.62 -2.49
CA ASN A 9 -12.79 4.02 -3.89
C ASN A 9 -13.92 5.04 -4.13
N HIS A 10 -14.65 5.41 -3.08
CA HIS A 10 -15.79 6.32 -3.17
C HIS A 10 -15.63 7.47 -2.17
N ILE A 11 -16.07 8.65 -2.56
CA ILE A 11 -15.99 9.86 -1.72
C ILE A 11 -16.81 9.73 -0.43
N GLU A 12 -17.92 9.01 -0.46
CA GLU A 12 -18.75 8.74 0.71
C GLU A 12 -17.95 7.92 1.74
N LYS A 13 -17.23 6.90 1.27
CA LYS A 13 -16.36 6.08 2.13
C LYS A 13 -15.17 6.89 2.65
N LEU A 14 -14.59 7.75 1.82
CA LEU A 14 -13.52 8.67 2.23
C LEU A 14 -13.97 9.59 3.37
N ARG A 15 -15.16 10.18 3.26
CA ARG A 15 -15.71 11.11 4.26
C ARG A 15 -16.01 10.46 5.61
N VAL A 16 -16.41 9.19 5.62
CA VAL A 16 -16.72 8.46 6.86
C VAL A 16 -15.51 7.72 7.44
N THR A 17 -14.41 7.62 6.68
CA THR A 17 -13.16 7.05 7.20
C THR A 17 -12.53 8.07 8.16
N PRO A 18 -12.17 7.68 9.40
CA PRO A 18 -11.49 8.58 10.33
C PRO A 18 -10.18 9.10 9.76
N GLN A 19 -9.92 10.41 9.90
CA GLN A 19 -8.76 11.08 9.29
C GLN A 19 -7.42 10.62 9.90
N GLU A 20 -7.44 10.06 11.11
CA GLU A 20 -6.26 9.44 11.73
C GLU A 20 -5.81 8.15 11.03
N TYR A 21 -6.66 7.55 10.19
CA TYR A 21 -6.28 6.43 9.33
C TYR A 21 -5.69 6.93 8.03
N GLY A 22 -4.83 6.11 7.44
CA GLY A 22 -4.52 6.22 6.03
C GLY A 22 -5.61 5.57 5.18
N VAL A 23 -5.57 5.78 3.88
CA VAL A 23 -6.48 5.13 2.92
C VAL A 23 -5.72 4.55 1.74
N GLU A 24 -6.23 3.46 1.20
CA GLU A 24 -5.76 2.88 -0.05
C GLU A 24 -6.83 3.04 -1.13
N VAL A 25 -6.41 3.38 -2.35
CA VAL A 25 -7.31 3.68 -3.47
C VAL A 25 -6.79 3.04 -4.76
N ASP A 26 -7.69 2.41 -5.52
CA ASP A 26 -7.38 1.78 -6.80
C ASP A 26 -7.51 2.78 -7.95
N ILE A 27 -6.45 2.99 -8.72
CA ILE A 27 -6.42 4.01 -9.78
C ILE A 27 -6.19 3.37 -11.16
N ARG A 28 -6.96 3.82 -12.15
CA ARG A 28 -6.93 3.40 -13.55
C ARG A 28 -7.16 4.59 -14.48
N THR A 29 -7.10 4.34 -15.79
CA THR A 29 -7.53 5.29 -16.82
C THR A 29 -8.90 4.98 -17.39
N TRP A 30 -9.60 6.03 -17.83
CA TRP A 30 -10.75 5.94 -18.71
C TRP A 30 -10.63 7.00 -19.81
N GLY A 31 -10.10 6.59 -20.98
CA GLY A 31 -9.66 7.54 -21.99
C GLY A 31 -8.44 8.30 -21.51
N ASP A 32 -8.55 9.63 -21.43
CA ASP A 32 -7.50 10.53 -20.95
C ASP A 32 -7.65 10.90 -19.46
N GLN A 33 -8.60 10.32 -18.75
CA GLN A 33 -8.91 10.67 -17.35
C GLN A 33 -8.39 9.60 -16.38
N LEU A 34 -7.91 10.04 -15.22
CA LEU A 34 -7.68 9.14 -14.09
C LEU A 34 -9.02 8.88 -13.38
N ILE A 35 -9.31 7.61 -13.15
CA ILE A 35 -10.52 7.17 -12.47
C ILE A 35 -10.17 6.23 -11.33
N ILE A 36 -11.08 6.13 -10.36
CA ILE A 36 -10.96 5.23 -9.24
C ILE A 36 -11.77 3.98 -9.50
N HIS A 37 -11.09 2.87 -9.80
CA HIS A 37 -11.74 1.57 -9.98
C HIS A 37 -10.72 0.43 -9.90
N HIS A 38 -11.10 -0.67 -9.25
CA HIS A 38 -10.24 -1.84 -9.17
C HIS A 38 -10.25 -2.68 -10.44
N ASP A 39 -11.43 -3.02 -10.96
CA ASP A 39 -11.56 -3.90 -12.12
C ASP A 39 -11.34 -3.13 -13.43
N ALA A 40 -10.70 -3.77 -14.40
CA ALA A 40 -10.51 -3.22 -15.73
C ALA A 40 -11.84 -3.06 -16.49
N GLY A 41 -11.89 -2.10 -17.42
CA GLY A 41 -13.03 -1.92 -18.33
C GLY A 41 -14.31 -1.38 -17.68
N ARG A 42 -14.24 -0.91 -16.43
CA ARG A 42 -15.36 -0.23 -15.76
C ARG A 42 -15.02 1.22 -15.50
N LYS A 43 -16.02 2.09 -15.70
CA LYS A 43 -15.92 3.51 -15.36
C LYS A 43 -16.08 3.69 -13.85
N GLY A 44 -15.23 4.54 -13.26
CA GLY A 44 -15.28 4.93 -11.86
C GLY A 44 -15.41 6.45 -11.67
N PRO A 45 -15.46 6.93 -10.41
CA PRO A 45 -15.34 8.35 -10.09
C PRO A 45 -14.02 8.92 -10.61
N ALA A 46 -13.99 10.21 -10.95
CA ALA A 46 -12.75 10.90 -11.31
C ALA A 46 -11.82 10.98 -10.09
N PHE A 47 -10.54 10.66 -10.28
CA PHE A 47 -9.55 10.68 -9.21
C PHE A 47 -9.33 12.09 -8.66
N GLU A 48 -9.23 13.09 -9.55
CA GLU A 48 -9.00 14.49 -9.21
C GLU A 48 -10.07 15.04 -8.26
N SER A 49 -11.35 14.72 -8.49
CA SER A 49 -12.44 15.13 -7.59
C SER A 49 -12.41 14.43 -6.23
N TRP A 50 -11.88 13.21 -6.17
CA TRP A 50 -11.75 12.45 -4.93
C TRP A 50 -10.58 12.94 -4.09
N ILE A 51 -9.42 13.17 -4.73
CA ILE A 51 -8.20 13.60 -4.03
C ILE A 51 -8.33 15.02 -3.48
N ASP A 52 -9.12 15.90 -4.11
CA ASP A 52 -9.40 17.24 -3.58
C ASP A 52 -10.04 17.21 -2.18
N GLN A 53 -10.67 16.08 -1.81
CA GLN A 53 -11.38 15.87 -0.54
C GLN A 53 -10.56 15.04 0.46
N TYR A 54 -9.38 14.55 0.07
CA TYR A 54 -8.51 13.73 0.90
C TYR A 54 -7.85 14.55 2.02
N ARG A 55 -8.00 14.10 3.28
CA ARG A 55 -7.40 14.74 4.48
C ARG A 55 -6.90 13.71 5.50
N HIS A 56 -6.40 12.56 5.02
CA HIS A 56 -6.10 11.39 5.85
C HIS A 56 -4.63 11.30 6.22
N ALA A 57 -4.30 10.42 7.18
CA ALA A 57 -2.96 10.30 7.74
C ALA A 57 -1.91 9.75 6.76
N GLY A 58 -2.32 9.16 5.64
CA GLY A 58 -1.45 8.66 4.57
C GLY A 58 -2.25 8.09 3.40
N LEU A 59 -1.63 8.00 2.22
CA LEU A 59 -2.28 7.51 1.01
C LEU A 59 -1.49 6.39 0.35
N ILE A 60 -2.17 5.29 0.03
CA ILE A 60 -1.62 4.24 -0.84
C ILE A 60 -2.25 4.40 -2.21
N LEU A 61 -1.43 4.74 -3.21
CA LEU A 61 -1.82 4.85 -4.60
C LEU A 61 -1.64 3.48 -5.25
N ASN A 62 -2.70 2.68 -5.26
CA ASN A 62 -2.67 1.36 -5.89
C ASN A 62 -2.90 1.51 -7.40
N VAL A 63 -1.81 1.53 -8.17
CA VAL A 63 -1.87 1.68 -9.62
C VAL A 63 -2.25 0.36 -10.25
N LYS A 64 -3.40 0.33 -10.93
CA LYS A 64 -3.92 -0.89 -11.56
C LYS A 64 -3.59 -1.00 -13.05
N GLU A 65 -2.90 0.01 -13.56
CA GLU A 65 -2.37 0.16 -14.91
C GLU A 65 -0.99 0.81 -14.82
N GLU A 66 -0.11 0.48 -15.75
CA GLU A 66 1.24 1.04 -15.81
C GLU A 66 1.25 2.42 -16.46
N GLY A 67 2.19 3.29 -16.06
CA GLY A 67 2.40 4.60 -16.68
C GLY A 67 1.50 5.70 -16.13
N LEU A 68 0.85 5.47 -14.99
CA LEU A 68 0.06 6.49 -14.28
C LEU A 68 0.94 7.35 -13.36
N GLU A 69 2.14 6.89 -13.04
CA GLU A 69 2.95 7.41 -11.94
C GLU A 69 3.37 8.86 -12.13
N GLU A 70 3.85 9.24 -13.31
CA GLU A 70 4.29 10.62 -13.61
C GLU A 70 3.15 11.62 -13.37
N ARG A 71 1.96 11.34 -13.91
CA ARG A 71 0.78 12.19 -13.71
C ARG A 71 0.30 12.17 -12.26
N LEU A 72 0.39 11.04 -11.57
CA LEU A 72 0.02 10.95 -10.17
C LEU A 72 0.96 11.77 -9.29
N ILE A 73 2.28 11.72 -9.53
CA ILE A 73 3.28 12.55 -8.85
C ILE A 73 2.95 14.03 -9.05
N GLU A 74 2.72 14.48 -10.28
CA GLU A 74 2.32 15.87 -10.57
C GLU A 74 1.08 16.30 -9.77
N ILE A 75 0.04 15.46 -9.74
CA ILE A 75 -1.19 15.74 -8.98
C ILE A 75 -0.93 15.82 -7.47
N MET A 76 -0.05 14.97 -6.94
CA MET A 76 0.33 14.99 -5.52
C MET A 76 1.12 16.27 -5.18
N ASP A 77 2.08 16.65 -6.02
CA ASP A 77 2.89 17.85 -5.85
C ASP A 77 2.03 19.12 -5.92
N GLU A 78 1.11 19.22 -6.89
CA GLU A 78 0.16 20.34 -7.02
C GLU A 78 -0.75 20.51 -5.79
N ARG A 79 -1.01 19.42 -5.06
CA ARG A 79 -1.89 19.38 -3.88
C ARG A 79 -1.12 19.37 -2.56
N GLU A 80 0.20 19.45 -2.62
CA GLU A 80 1.09 19.40 -1.45
C GLU A 80 0.85 18.12 -0.61
N ILE A 81 0.61 16.98 -1.28
CA ILE A 81 0.40 15.69 -0.63
C ILE A 81 1.71 14.91 -0.66
N ASP A 82 2.47 14.95 0.43
CA ASP A 82 3.78 14.28 0.50
C ASP A 82 3.72 12.87 1.09
N ASN A 83 2.74 12.59 1.96
CA ASN A 83 2.66 11.33 2.68
C ASN A 83 1.82 10.29 1.91
N TYR A 84 2.38 9.82 0.80
CA TYR A 84 1.83 8.72 0.02
C TYR A 84 2.92 7.71 -0.36
N PHE A 85 2.51 6.56 -0.90
CA PHE A 85 3.40 5.71 -1.69
C PHE A 85 2.63 4.92 -2.75
N PHE A 86 3.32 4.52 -3.81
CA PHE A 86 2.80 3.68 -4.87
C PHE A 86 2.78 2.20 -4.50
N LEU A 87 1.71 1.51 -4.87
CA LEU A 87 1.53 0.07 -4.72
C LEU A 87 1.19 -0.58 -6.08
N ASP A 88 1.54 -1.87 -6.23
CA ASP A 88 1.25 -2.73 -7.38
C ASP A 88 1.87 -2.27 -8.71
N GLN A 89 2.94 -1.48 -8.64
CA GLN A 89 3.79 -1.24 -9.81
C GLN A 89 4.42 -2.54 -10.27
N SER A 90 4.43 -2.79 -11.58
CA SER A 90 5.27 -3.84 -12.13
C SER A 90 6.73 -3.50 -11.89
N PHE A 91 7.58 -4.53 -11.77
CA PHE A 91 8.99 -4.30 -11.46
C PHE A 91 9.70 -3.34 -12.43
N PRO A 92 9.47 -3.39 -13.77
CA PRO A 92 10.03 -2.39 -14.68
C PRO A 92 9.58 -0.95 -14.40
N PHE A 93 8.31 -0.73 -14.06
CA PHE A 93 7.78 0.60 -13.75
C PHE A 93 8.21 1.11 -12.37
N LEU A 94 8.34 0.19 -11.40
CA LEU A 94 8.98 0.49 -10.11
C LEU A 94 10.40 1.02 -10.35
N ILE A 95 11.23 0.32 -11.12
CA ILE A 95 12.59 0.78 -11.46
C ILE A 95 12.55 2.14 -12.18
N LYS A 96 11.65 2.32 -13.15
CA LYS A 96 11.51 3.59 -13.88
C LYS A 96 11.22 4.76 -12.91
N THR A 97 10.30 4.56 -11.98
CA THR A 97 9.87 5.56 -10.98
C THR A 97 11.00 5.87 -9.99
N VAL A 98 11.68 4.84 -9.50
CA VAL A 98 12.87 5.01 -8.66
C VAL A 98 13.97 5.79 -9.38
N CYS A 99 14.19 5.53 -10.66
CA CYS A 99 15.19 6.26 -11.46
C CYS A 99 14.82 7.73 -11.71
N SER A 100 13.56 8.14 -11.56
CA SER A 100 13.18 9.56 -11.59
C SER A 100 13.41 10.27 -10.25
N GLY A 101 13.90 9.55 -9.23
CA GLY A 101 14.16 10.09 -7.90
C GLY A 101 12.98 9.97 -6.93
N GLU A 102 11.91 9.30 -7.31
CA GLU A 102 10.76 9.04 -6.44
C GLU A 102 10.98 7.73 -5.67
N SER A 103 11.19 7.84 -4.35
CA SER A 103 11.41 6.69 -3.46
C SER A 103 10.12 6.17 -2.81
N ARG A 104 9.02 6.95 -2.87
CA ARG A 104 7.71 6.63 -2.27
C ARG A 104 6.99 5.54 -3.06
N CYS A 105 7.60 4.37 -3.13
CA CYS A 105 7.10 3.17 -3.78
C CYS A 105 7.15 2.00 -2.79
N ALA A 106 6.40 0.95 -3.10
CA ALA A 106 6.49 -0.32 -2.40
C ALA A 106 6.98 -1.43 -3.32
N VAL A 107 8.00 -2.18 -2.87
CA VAL A 107 8.34 -3.49 -3.43
C VAL A 107 7.58 -4.58 -2.67
N ARG A 108 7.12 -5.60 -3.37
CA ARG A 108 6.33 -6.68 -2.75
C ARG A 108 7.25 -7.78 -2.20
N VAL A 109 6.89 -8.31 -1.04
CA VAL A 109 7.44 -9.53 -0.46
C VAL A 109 6.30 -10.43 -0.03
N SER A 110 6.36 -11.69 -0.42
CA SER A 110 5.34 -12.68 -0.15
C SER A 110 5.93 -14.09 -0.22
N GLU A 111 5.10 -15.11 -0.07
CA GLU A 111 5.50 -16.51 -0.29
C GLU A 111 5.99 -16.78 -1.72
N TYR A 112 5.70 -15.87 -2.65
CA TYR A 112 6.08 -15.95 -4.07
C TYR A 112 7.13 -14.91 -4.48
N GLU A 113 7.39 -13.92 -3.63
CA GLU A 113 8.22 -12.75 -3.92
C GLU A 113 9.29 -12.61 -2.83
N SER A 114 10.56 -12.78 -3.21
CA SER A 114 11.64 -12.99 -2.25
C SER A 114 12.16 -11.70 -1.59
N ILE A 115 12.69 -11.83 -0.37
CA ILE A 115 13.30 -10.70 0.35
C ILE A 115 14.54 -10.16 -0.35
N GLU A 116 15.29 -11.00 -1.06
CA GLU A 116 16.51 -10.60 -1.76
C GLU A 116 16.19 -9.61 -2.88
N THR A 117 15.04 -9.79 -3.53
CA THR A 117 14.56 -8.86 -4.56
C THR A 117 14.29 -7.48 -3.95
N ALA A 118 13.69 -7.43 -2.77
CA ALA A 118 13.47 -6.19 -2.04
C ALA A 118 14.80 -5.55 -1.60
N LEU A 119 15.72 -6.33 -1.01
CA LEU A 119 17.00 -5.84 -0.51
C LEU A 119 17.88 -5.15 -1.58
N VAL A 120 17.81 -5.58 -2.84
CA VAL A 120 18.49 -4.91 -3.97
C VAL A 120 18.00 -3.47 -4.19
N LEU A 121 16.80 -3.14 -3.72
CA LEU A 121 16.20 -1.82 -3.77
C LEU A 121 16.37 -1.01 -2.47
N GLY A 122 17.12 -1.53 -1.49
CA GLY A 122 17.42 -0.85 -0.24
C GLY A 122 18.02 0.55 -0.49
N GLY A 123 17.51 1.54 0.22
CA GLY A 123 17.89 2.95 0.05
C GLY A 123 17.38 3.63 -1.24
N LYS A 124 16.58 2.92 -2.06
CA LYS A 124 15.97 3.47 -3.29
C LYS A 124 14.44 3.46 -3.25
N VAL A 125 13.86 2.50 -2.55
CA VAL A 125 12.43 2.32 -2.34
C VAL A 125 12.17 2.38 -0.84
N ASP A 126 11.13 3.10 -0.43
CA ASP A 126 10.87 3.36 0.99
C ASP A 126 10.05 2.25 1.66
N TRP A 127 9.22 1.52 0.91
CA TRP A 127 8.27 0.56 1.48
C TRP A 127 8.48 -0.87 0.97
N VAL A 128 8.18 -1.82 1.85
CA VAL A 128 7.91 -3.21 1.51
C VAL A 128 6.44 -3.49 1.79
N TRP A 129 5.73 -3.97 0.77
CA TRP A 129 4.37 -4.49 0.88
C TRP A 129 4.44 -5.98 1.19
N VAL A 130 4.13 -6.35 2.43
CA VAL A 130 4.27 -7.73 2.94
C VAL A 130 2.94 -8.45 2.80
N ASP A 131 2.83 -9.30 1.79
CA ASP A 131 1.61 -10.03 1.45
C ASP A 131 1.59 -11.45 2.02
N CYS A 132 0.41 -11.92 2.43
CA CYS A 132 0.22 -13.14 3.21
C CYS A 132 -0.90 -14.00 2.61
N PHE A 133 -0.63 -14.65 1.48
CA PHE A 133 -1.64 -15.43 0.75
C PHE A 133 -2.09 -16.66 1.56
N THR A 134 -1.15 -17.40 2.13
CA THR A 134 -1.44 -18.59 2.97
C THR A 134 -0.79 -18.51 4.35
N ARG A 135 0.40 -17.90 4.45
CA ARG A 135 1.10 -17.69 5.73
C ARG A 135 1.91 -16.40 5.71
N PHE A 136 2.28 -15.92 6.89
CA PHE A 136 3.16 -14.77 7.02
C PHE A 136 4.57 -15.12 6.48
N PRO A 137 5.15 -14.34 5.55
CA PRO A 137 6.34 -14.76 4.81
C PRO A 137 7.66 -14.45 5.53
N LEU A 138 7.66 -13.61 6.57
CA LEU A 138 8.89 -13.13 7.22
C LEU A 138 9.15 -13.83 8.56
N GLU A 139 10.35 -14.31 8.76
CA GLU A 139 10.92 -14.57 10.08
C GLU A 139 11.52 -13.28 10.69
N HIS A 140 11.95 -13.36 11.95
CA HIS A 140 12.54 -12.22 12.67
C HIS A 140 13.74 -11.62 11.91
N GLU A 141 14.64 -12.48 11.44
CA GLU A 141 15.86 -12.08 10.73
C GLU A 141 15.54 -11.36 9.41
N ASP A 142 14.55 -11.85 8.66
CA ASP A 142 14.11 -11.22 7.41
C ASP A 142 13.59 -9.80 7.65
N ALA A 143 12.73 -9.63 8.65
CA ALA A 143 12.19 -8.32 9.01
C ALA A 143 13.30 -7.35 9.45
N MET A 144 14.27 -7.84 10.23
CA MET A 144 15.43 -7.05 10.64
C MET A 144 16.28 -6.62 9.44
N GLN A 145 16.58 -7.52 8.50
CA GLN A 145 17.34 -7.18 7.29
C GLN A 145 16.65 -6.10 6.46
N LEU A 146 15.33 -6.18 6.29
CA LEU A 146 14.58 -5.16 5.57
C LEU A 146 14.61 -3.82 6.29
N LYS A 147 14.44 -3.81 7.61
CA LYS A 147 14.51 -2.58 8.43
C LYS A 147 15.90 -1.95 8.39
N ASP A 148 16.95 -2.75 8.49
CA ASP A 148 18.34 -2.29 8.43
C ASP A 148 18.70 -1.72 7.04
N ALA A 149 18.05 -2.21 5.98
CA ALA A 149 18.13 -1.64 4.64
C ALA A 149 17.33 -0.33 4.46
N GLY A 150 16.66 0.14 5.51
CA GLY A 150 15.92 1.41 5.55
C GLY A 150 14.44 1.31 5.17
N PHE A 151 13.92 0.10 4.94
CA PHE A 151 12.52 -0.06 4.54
C PHE A 151 11.54 0.18 5.69
N LYS A 152 10.39 0.74 5.32
CA LYS A 152 9.15 0.65 6.10
C LYS A 152 8.36 -0.58 5.66
N LEU A 153 7.75 -1.29 6.60
CA LEU A 153 6.95 -2.50 6.34
C LEU A 153 5.47 -2.16 6.43
N CYS A 154 4.73 -2.40 5.33
CA CYS A 154 3.28 -2.35 5.29
C CYS A 154 2.72 -3.78 5.15
N LEU A 155 2.05 -4.26 6.20
CA LEU A 155 1.45 -5.59 6.23
C LEU A 155 0.08 -5.61 5.54
N VAL A 156 -0.14 -6.62 4.70
CA VAL A 156 -1.47 -6.97 4.21
C VAL A 156 -2.21 -7.79 5.26
N SER A 157 -3.34 -7.28 5.72
CA SER A 157 -4.17 -8.00 6.68
C SER A 157 -4.82 -9.24 6.04
N PRO A 158 -4.91 -10.40 6.74
CA PRO A 158 -5.35 -11.67 6.13
C PRO A 158 -6.70 -11.64 5.40
N GLU A 159 -7.66 -10.82 5.86
CA GLU A 159 -8.98 -10.70 5.24
C GLU A 159 -8.98 -10.05 3.84
N LEU A 160 -7.87 -9.45 3.43
CA LEU A 160 -7.68 -8.98 2.05
C LEU A 160 -7.50 -10.18 1.10
N GLN A 161 -6.89 -11.27 1.57
CA GLN A 161 -6.71 -12.52 0.82
C GLN A 161 -7.88 -13.51 0.99
N GLY A 162 -9.03 -13.03 1.44
CA GLY A 162 -10.23 -13.85 1.62
C GLY A 162 -10.20 -14.74 2.86
N ARG A 163 -9.17 -14.61 3.69
CA ARG A 163 -9.06 -15.35 4.94
C ARG A 163 -9.82 -14.60 6.05
N ILE A 164 -11.13 -14.80 6.03
CA ILE A 164 -12.12 -14.04 6.81
C ILE A 164 -12.46 -14.67 8.15
N GLU A 165 -11.78 -15.74 8.55
CA GLU A 165 -12.04 -16.37 9.83
C GLU A 165 -11.77 -15.38 10.97
N THR A 166 -12.62 -15.44 12.01
CA THR A 166 -12.65 -14.39 13.02
C THR A 166 -11.32 -14.25 13.75
N ARG A 167 -10.48 -15.28 13.85
CA ARG A 167 -9.24 -15.24 14.65
C ARG A 167 -7.98 -14.85 13.90
N GLU A 168 -7.98 -14.82 12.57
CA GLU A 168 -6.71 -14.71 11.85
C GLU A 168 -5.96 -13.40 12.04
N ILE A 169 -6.68 -12.28 12.21
CA ILE A 169 -6.03 -11.01 12.57
C ILE A 169 -5.35 -11.13 13.94
N ASP A 170 -6.01 -11.79 14.89
CA ASP A 170 -5.49 -11.96 16.25
C ASP A 170 -4.29 -12.93 16.25
N ASP A 171 -4.37 -14.02 15.47
CA ASP A 171 -3.28 -14.97 15.26
C ASP A 171 -2.08 -14.32 14.56
N MET A 172 -2.32 -13.48 13.56
CA MET A 172 -1.28 -12.71 12.88
C MET A 172 -0.60 -11.74 13.85
N ARG A 173 -1.37 -11.01 14.68
CA ARG A 173 -0.81 -10.13 15.71
C ARG A 173 0.03 -10.90 16.72
N ALA A 174 -0.44 -12.06 17.16
CA ALA A 174 0.30 -12.93 18.08
C ALA A 174 1.61 -13.41 17.43
N LEU A 175 1.57 -13.82 16.17
CA LEU A 175 2.74 -14.27 15.41
C LEU A 175 3.80 -13.16 15.27
N LEU A 176 3.38 -11.93 14.92
CA LEU A 176 4.28 -10.78 14.88
C LEU A 176 4.95 -10.54 16.24
N GLY A 177 4.17 -10.63 17.33
CA GLY A 177 4.68 -10.50 18.69
C GLY A 177 5.68 -11.60 19.07
N GLU A 178 5.35 -12.86 18.78
CA GLU A 178 6.23 -14.02 19.01
C GLU A 178 7.56 -13.89 18.26
N ARG A 179 7.50 -13.41 17.01
CA ARG A 179 8.68 -13.18 16.17
C ARG A 179 9.38 -11.86 16.46
N GLY A 180 8.86 -11.02 17.36
CA GLY A 180 9.41 -9.70 17.64
C GLY A 180 9.44 -8.76 16.42
N ILE A 181 8.49 -8.91 15.49
CA ILE A 181 8.42 -8.14 14.25
C ILE A 181 7.51 -6.93 14.45
N THR A 182 8.04 -5.74 14.15
CA THR A 182 7.27 -4.49 14.18
C THR A 182 7.05 -3.96 12.78
N VAL A 183 5.80 -3.72 12.42
CA VAL A 183 5.40 -3.13 11.13
C VAL A 183 5.09 -1.64 11.26
N ASP A 184 5.35 -0.87 10.22
CA ASP A 184 5.09 0.57 10.20
C ASP A 184 3.65 0.88 9.79
N ALA A 185 3.04 -0.03 9.03
CA ALA A 185 1.68 0.10 8.58
C ALA A 185 0.98 -1.25 8.41
N VAL A 186 -0.36 -1.22 8.43
CA VAL A 186 -1.22 -2.34 8.06
C VAL A 186 -2.30 -1.84 7.11
N CYS A 187 -2.48 -2.49 5.95
CA CYS A 187 -3.64 -2.28 5.10
C CYS A 187 -4.71 -3.34 5.41
N THR A 188 -5.90 -2.87 5.78
CA THR A 188 -6.94 -3.73 6.36
C THR A 188 -8.35 -3.24 6.00
N LYS A 189 -9.31 -4.17 5.97
CA LYS A 189 -10.73 -3.82 5.94
C LYS A 189 -11.26 -3.43 7.32
N ASN A 190 -10.56 -3.80 8.40
CA ASN A 190 -11.01 -3.66 9.79
C ASN A 190 -9.95 -2.97 10.69
N PRO A 191 -9.70 -1.65 10.56
CA PRO A 191 -8.69 -0.93 11.35
C PRO A 191 -8.81 -1.15 12.86
N GLU A 192 -10.01 -1.15 13.42
CA GLU A 192 -10.24 -1.34 14.87
C GLU A 192 -9.65 -2.65 15.42
N ARG A 193 -9.56 -3.69 14.59
CA ARG A 193 -9.00 -4.98 15.00
C ARG A 193 -7.47 -4.99 15.10
N TRP A 194 -6.82 -3.97 14.53
CA TRP A 194 -5.37 -3.79 14.55
C TRP A 194 -4.90 -2.76 15.58
N LYS A 195 -5.83 -2.14 16.32
CA LYS A 195 -5.51 -1.27 17.45
C LYS A 195 -5.00 -2.05 18.66
#